data_AF-A0A837I252-F1
#
_entry.id   AF-A0A837I252-F1
#
_cell.length_a   1.000
_cell.length_b   1.000
_cell.length_c   1.000
_cell.angle_alpha   90.00
_cell.angle_beta   90.00
_cell.angle_gamma   90.00
#
_symmetry.space_group_name_H-M   'P 1'
#
loop_
_entity.id
_entity.type
_entity.pdbx_description
1 polymer ?
#
loop_
_entity_poly.entity_id
_entity_poly.type
_entity_poly.pdbx_seq_one_letter_code
_entity_poly.pdbx_strand_id
1 'polypeptide(L)'
;MKTVIAVLFALFLFGNPALGAEDDISFVASFDELQNAVSKKDGIRGLAVSMKFYDASDQTVRGQIKDLITNVKKLSHRPIYIYGQPLESEQVNALLGSSNLVGGCKPMFFGGIWPTKHADGSEAVVDMCGADDKSRTEEWLKNFISNDWRRLKLYWKKHGYEVLD
;
A
#
# COMPACT_ATOMS: atom_id res chain seq x y z
N MET A 1 -0.72 43.18 -46.71
CA MET A 1 -1.30 42.81 -45.40
C MET A 1 -1.15 41.31 -45.25
N LYS A 2 -0.46 40.86 -44.20
CA LYS A 2 -0.13 39.44 -43.95
C LYS A 2 -1.26 38.80 -43.16
N THR A 3 -1.93 37.79 -43.71
CA THR A 3 -2.87 36.95 -42.97
C THR A 3 -2.13 35.70 -42.51
N VAL A 4 -2.10 35.52 -41.20
CA VAL A 4 -1.40 34.46 -40.46
C VAL A 4 -2.15 33.14 -40.64
N ILE A 5 -1.45 32.11 -41.11
CA ILE A 5 -1.92 30.72 -41.10
C ILE A 5 -1.73 30.21 -39.67
N ALA A 6 -2.84 30.09 -38.93
CA ALA A 6 -2.84 29.39 -37.65
C ALA A 6 -2.79 27.88 -37.92
N VAL A 7 -1.62 27.28 -37.74
CA VAL A 7 -1.45 25.83 -37.72
C VAL A 7 -2.04 25.33 -36.39
N LEU A 8 -3.23 24.75 -36.46
CA LEU A 8 -3.79 23.96 -35.35
C LEU A 8 -2.94 22.70 -35.18
N PHE A 9 -2.05 22.72 -34.19
CA PHE A 9 -1.45 21.52 -33.65
C PHE A 9 -2.54 20.75 -32.88
N ALA A 10 -3.10 19.73 -33.54
CA ALA A 10 -3.90 18.71 -32.87
C ALA A 10 -2.95 17.88 -31.99
N LEU A 11 -2.83 18.28 -30.72
CA LEU A 11 -2.19 17.45 -29.70
C LEU A 11 -3.07 16.21 -29.49
N PHE A 12 -2.45 15.07 -29.78
CA PHE A 12 -2.96 13.72 -29.59
C PHE A 12 -3.64 13.58 -28.22
N LEU A 13 -4.95 13.31 -28.24
CA LEU A 13 -5.69 12.72 -27.13
C LEU A 13 -5.20 11.28 -26.95
N PHE A 14 -4.04 11.10 -26.33
CA PHE A 14 -3.78 9.87 -25.59
C PHE A 14 -4.69 9.92 -24.37
N GLY A 15 -5.87 9.34 -24.50
CA GLY A 15 -6.74 9.06 -23.36
C GLY A 15 -5.96 8.21 -22.38
N ASN A 16 -5.54 8.80 -21.27
CA ASN A 16 -5.06 8.07 -20.10
C ASN A 16 -6.27 7.32 -19.52
N PRO A 17 -6.33 5.98 -19.55
CA PRO A 17 -7.34 5.24 -18.82
C PRO A 17 -6.82 5.04 -17.39
N ALA A 18 -6.72 6.12 -16.61
CA ALA A 18 -6.32 6.06 -15.21
C ALA A 18 -6.76 7.32 -14.46
N LEU A 19 -8.05 7.63 -14.45
CA LEU A 19 -8.59 8.71 -13.63
C LEU A 19 -9.83 8.19 -12.91
N GLY A 20 -9.67 7.91 -11.61
CA GLY A 20 -10.80 7.82 -10.68
C GLY A 20 -10.80 6.70 -9.64
N ALA A 21 -9.70 5.96 -9.43
CA ALA A 21 -9.53 5.26 -8.16
C ALA A 21 -8.71 6.17 -7.26
N GLU A 22 -9.30 6.70 -6.18
CA GLU A 22 -8.52 7.30 -5.10
C GLU A 22 -7.57 6.19 -4.58
N ASP A 23 -6.29 6.29 -4.92
CA ASP A 23 -5.27 5.36 -4.42
C ASP A 23 -5.06 5.64 -2.93
N ASP A 24 -5.90 4.98 -2.11
CA ASP A 24 -5.83 5.00 -0.65
C ASP A 24 -4.49 4.47 -0.11
N ILE A 25 -3.74 3.73 -0.94
CA ILE A 25 -2.47 3.10 -0.58
C ILE A 25 -1.30 3.90 -1.15
N SER A 26 -0.45 4.42 -0.27
CA SER A 26 0.86 4.92 -0.65
C SER A 26 1.84 3.77 -0.75
N PHE A 27 2.36 3.54 -1.95
CA PHE A 27 3.41 2.54 -2.18
C PHE A 27 4.79 3.11 -1.84
N VAL A 28 5.69 2.23 -1.41
CA VAL A 28 7.10 2.51 -1.13
C VAL A 28 7.94 1.40 -1.76
N ALA A 29 8.29 1.58 -3.04
CA ALA A 29 9.17 0.70 -3.82
C ALA A 29 10.39 1.41 -4.41
N SER A 30 10.50 2.71 -4.20
CA SER A 30 11.61 3.55 -4.64
C SER A 30 11.83 4.69 -3.65
N PHE A 31 12.95 5.40 -3.83
CA PHE A 31 13.22 6.57 -3.02
C PHE A 31 12.18 7.69 -3.22
N ASP A 32 11.77 7.93 -4.46
CA ASP A 32 10.74 8.95 -4.77
C ASP A 32 9.40 8.61 -4.11
N GLU A 33 9.02 7.34 -4.13
CA GLU A 33 7.82 6.84 -3.48
C GLU A 33 7.91 6.97 -1.95
N LEU A 34 9.07 6.69 -1.36
CA LEU A 34 9.33 6.92 0.06
C LEU A 34 9.18 8.41 0.42
N GLN A 35 9.81 9.31 -0.34
CA GLN A 35 9.73 10.75 -0.05
C GLN A 35 8.28 11.27 -0.18
N ASN A 36 7.54 10.81 -1.18
CA ASN A 36 6.12 11.11 -1.33
C ASN A 36 5.31 10.62 -0.12
N ALA A 37 5.53 9.39 0.34
CA ALA A 37 4.83 8.84 1.50
C ALA A 37 5.20 9.58 2.80
N VAL A 38 6.47 9.93 3.00
CA VAL A 38 6.95 10.73 4.14
C VAL A 38 6.33 12.14 4.15
N SER A 39 6.23 12.79 2.98
CA SER A 39 5.59 14.12 2.87
C SER A 39 4.12 14.11 3.28
N LYS A 40 3.46 12.95 3.21
CA LYS A 40 2.05 12.73 3.56
C LYS A 40 1.88 11.99 4.89
N LYS A 41 2.94 11.87 5.71
CA LYS A 41 2.95 11.00 6.90
C LYS A 41 1.73 11.15 7.81
N ASP A 42 1.23 12.37 8.03
CA ASP A 42 0.11 12.63 8.95
C ASP A 42 -1.27 12.41 8.31
N GLY A 43 -1.33 12.37 6.97
CA GLY A 43 -2.56 12.17 6.19
C GLY A 43 -2.59 10.88 5.38
N ILE A 44 -1.59 10.01 5.54
CA ILE A 44 -1.48 8.76 4.78
C ILE A 44 -2.69 7.88 5.08
N ARG A 45 -3.39 7.42 4.05
CA ARG A 45 -4.61 6.60 4.15
C ARG A 45 -4.31 5.10 4.15
N GLY A 46 -3.09 4.75 3.74
CA GLY A 46 -2.54 3.42 3.81
C GLY A 46 -1.14 3.34 3.25
N LEU A 47 -0.44 2.27 3.61
CA LEU A 47 0.96 2.08 3.28
C LEU A 47 1.20 0.68 2.73
N ALA A 48 1.96 0.58 1.64
CA ALA A 48 2.46 -0.69 1.13
C ALA A 48 3.96 -0.60 0.85
N VAL A 49 4.76 -1.47 1.46
CA VAL A 49 6.22 -1.45 1.39
C VAL A 49 6.72 -2.64 0.59
N SER A 50 7.52 -2.36 -0.45
CA SER A 50 8.19 -3.39 -1.24
C SER A 50 9.39 -3.94 -0.46
N MET A 51 9.41 -5.25 -0.21
CA MET A 51 10.55 -5.92 0.43
C MET A 51 11.79 -5.87 -0.43
N LYS A 52 11.64 -5.96 -1.77
CA LYS A 52 12.77 -5.80 -2.68
C LYS A 52 13.47 -4.46 -2.49
N PHE A 53 12.69 -3.38 -2.33
CA PHE A 53 13.25 -2.06 -2.09
C PHE A 53 13.84 -1.94 -0.67
N TYR A 54 13.12 -2.41 0.35
CA TYR A 54 13.59 -2.39 1.73
C TYR A 54 14.92 -3.14 1.90
N ASP A 55 15.05 -4.33 1.31
CA ASP A 55 16.25 -5.16 1.39
C ASP A 55 17.41 -4.59 0.57
N ALA A 56 17.14 -3.93 -0.55
CA ALA A 56 18.17 -3.24 -1.33
C ALA A 56 18.65 -1.92 -0.70
N SER A 57 17.91 -1.39 0.28
CA SER A 57 18.16 -0.08 0.89
C SER A 57 19.18 -0.10 2.03
N ASP A 58 19.81 1.04 2.28
CA ASP A 58 20.71 1.24 3.42
C ASP A 58 19.96 1.36 4.76
N GLN A 59 20.71 1.44 5.86
CA GLN A 59 20.14 1.53 7.21
C GLN A 59 19.31 2.80 7.43
N THR A 60 19.69 3.91 6.81
CA THR A 60 18.98 5.19 6.95
C THR A 60 17.60 5.10 6.30
N VAL A 61 17.53 4.61 5.06
CA VAL A 61 16.29 4.43 4.31
C VAL A 61 15.40 3.39 4.99
N ARG A 62 15.97 2.27 5.46
CA ARG A 62 15.22 1.27 6.25
C ARG A 62 14.67 1.86 7.55
N GLY A 63 15.41 2.75 8.20
CA GLY A 63 14.96 3.51 9.37
C GLY A 63 13.73 4.36 9.06
N GLN A 64 13.79 5.14 7.98
CA GLN A 64 12.66 5.95 7.53
C GLN A 64 11.40 5.12 7.23
N ILE A 65 11.56 3.96 6.60
CA ILE A 65 10.45 3.02 6.34
C ILE A 65 9.83 2.53 7.65
N LYS A 66 10.65 2.14 8.63
CA LYS A 66 10.18 1.67 9.95
C LYS A 66 9.46 2.77 10.74
N ASP A 67 9.97 3.99 10.68
CA ASP A 67 9.34 5.15 11.31
C ASP A 67 7.99 5.45 10.67
N LEU A 68 7.92 5.36 9.34
CA LEU A 68 6.68 5.51 8.60
C LEU A 68 5.65 4.43 8.96
N ILE A 69 6.05 3.14 8.97
CA ILE A 69 5.19 2.03 9.42
C ILE A 69 4.68 2.31 10.85
N THR A 70 5.58 2.68 11.76
CA THR A 70 5.23 2.98 13.16
C THR A 70 4.25 4.15 13.26
N ASN A 71 4.41 5.17 12.43
CA ASN A 71 3.48 6.30 12.35
C ASN A 71 2.10 5.85 11.86
N VAL A 72 2.03 5.10 10.75
CA VAL A 72 0.76 4.61 10.21
C VAL A 72 0.04 3.71 11.22
N LYS A 73 0.75 2.88 11.99
CA LYS A 73 0.14 2.06 13.05
C LYS A 73 -0.58 2.86 14.13
N LYS A 74 -0.13 4.10 14.41
CA LYS A 74 -0.76 5.00 15.39
C LYS A 74 -1.99 5.70 14.83
N LEU A 75 -2.07 5.79 13.50
CA LEU A 75 -3.22 6.33 12.81
C LEU A 75 -4.19 5.16 12.60
N SER A 76 -5.14 4.97 13.51
CA SER A 76 -6.14 3.90 13.41
C SER A 76 -6.84 3.90 12.03
N HIS A 77 -7.32 2.74 11.59
CA HIS A 77 -8.06 2.56 10.33
C HIS A 77 -7.22 2.83 9.08
N ARG A 78 -5.94 2.40 9.08
CA ARG A 78 -5.04 2.48 7.91
C ARG A 78 -4.32 1.17 7.71
N PRO A 79 -4.34 0.58 6.51
CA PRO A 79 -3.70 -0.70 6.27
C PRO A 79 -2.20 -0.49 6.13
N ILE A 80 -1.46 -1.50 6.54
CA ILE A 80 -0.03 -1.58 6.30
C ILE A 80 0.26 -2.92 5.65
N TYR A 81 0.76 -2.87 4.43
CA TYR A 81 1.18 -4.04 3.68
C TYR A 81 2.71 -4.07 3.56
N ILE A 82 3.25 -5.27 3.64
CA ILE A 82 4.60 -5.62 3.24
C ILE A 82 4.44 -6.61 2.08
N TYR A 83 5.07 -6.34 0.94
CA TYR A 83 4.86 -7.14 -0.26
C TYR A 83 6.14 -7.41 -1.03
N GLY A 84 6.12 -8.43 -1.88
CA GLY A 84 7.28 -8.89 -2.64
C GLY A 84 7.20 -10.39 -2.86
N GLN A 85 8.10 -10.94 -3.67
CA GLN A 85 8.15 -12.39 -3.87
C GLN A 85 9.60 -12.85 -4.11
N PRO A 86 10.12 -13.83 -3.36
CA PRO A 86 9.48 -14.49 -2.22
C PRO A 86 9.28 -13.54 -1.03
N LEU A 87 8.27 -13.82 -0.21
CA LEU A 87 8.01 -13.08 1.01
C LEU A 87 8.04 -14.00 2.23
N GLU A 88 8.99 -13.73 3.13
CA GLU A 88 9.18 -14.51 4.34
C GLU A 88 8.34 -13.96 5.50
N SER A 89 7.49 -14.81 6.09
CA SER A 89 6.56 -14.40 7.15
C SER A 89 7.28 -13.82 8.37
N GLU A 90 8.48 -14.32 8.69
CA GLU A 90 9.27 -13.83 9.82
C GLU A 90 9.68 -12.37 9.64
N GLN A 91 10.14 -12.01 8.44
CA GLN A 91 10.57 -10.65 8.13
C GLN A 91 9.39 -9.67 8.11
N VAL A 92 8.25 -10.11 7.56
CA VAL A 92 7.00 -9.34 7.60
C VAL A 92 6.56 -9.10 9.04
N ASN A 93 6.49 -10.16 9.86
CA ASN A 93 6.12 -10.08 11.27
C ASN A 93 7.05 -9.16 12.06
N ALA A 94 8.35 -9.20 11.77
CA ALA A 94 9.34 -8.31 12.39
C ALA A 94 9.10 -6.83 12.04
N LEU A 95 8.78 -6.53 10.77
CA LEU A 95 8.48 -5.16 10.34
C LEU A 95 7.14 -4.64 10.89
N LEU A 96 6.14 -5.51 10.97
CA LEU A 96 4.83 -5.16 11.51
C LEU A 96 4.80 -5.18 13.05
N GLY A 97 5.82 -5.75 13.70
CA GLY A 97 6.00 -5.79 15.14
C GLY A 97 4.98 -6.68 15.86
N SER A 98 4.61 -7.82 15.28
CA SER A 98 3.79 -8.83 15.96
C SER A 98 4.12 -10.23 15.44
N SER A 99 4.20 -11.18 16.37
CA SER A 99 4.86 -12.47 16.15
C SER A 99 4.02 -13.50 15.39
N ASN A 100 2.75 -13.23 15.04
CA ASN A 100 1.85 -14.24 14.46
C ASN A 100 0.87 -13.70 13.40
N LEU A 101 1.08 -12.50 12.84
CA LEU A 101 0.09 -11.80 12.01
C LEU A 101 -0.18 -12.47 10.64
N VAL A 102 0.75 -13.28 10.13
CA VAL A 102 0.70 -13.72 8.72
C VAL A 102 0.94 -15.23 8.55
N GLY A 103 0.76 -16.01 9.62
CA GLY A 103 1.22 -17.40 9.69
C GLY A 103 0.47 -18.41 8.80
N GLY A 104 -0.73 -18.11 8.32
CA GLY A 104 -1.59 -19.07 7.61
C GLY A 104 -1.37 -19.17 6.09
N CYS A 105 -0.76 -18.18 5.46
CA CYS A 105 -0.61 -18.09 4.01
C CYS A 105 0.81 -18.46 3.57
N LYS A 106 1.01 -19.65 2.99
CA LYS A 106 2.28 -20.05 2.35
C LYS A 106 2.01 -20.83 1.05
N PRO A 107 2.70 -20.53 -0.07
CA PRO A 107 3.64 -19.41 -0.29
C PRO A 107 2.97 -18.04 -0.17
N MET A 108 3.73 -16.94 -0.05
CA MET A 108 3.22 -15.58 0.22
C MET A 108 3.81 -14.55 -0.74
N PHE A 109 2.99 -13.59 -1.17
CA PHE A 109 3.45 -12.43 -1.95
C PHE A 109 3.11 -11.07 -1.31
N PHE A 110 2.22 -11.06 -0.32
CA PHE A 110 2.06 -9.93 0.61
C PHE A 110 1.57 -10.41 1.98
N GLY A 111 1.91 -9.65 3.01
CA GLY A 111 1.39 -9.77 4.36
C GLY A 111 1.17 -8.39 4.95
N GLY A 112 0.14 -8.20 5.76
CA GLY A 112 -0.22 -6.89 6.26
C GLY A 112 -1.13 -6.94 7.47
N ILE A 113 -1.39 -5.77 8.03
CA ILE A 113 -2.34 -5.56 9.11
C ILE A 113 -3.26 -4.39 8.82
N TRP A 114 -4.45 -4.48 9.40
CA TRP A 114 -5.41 -3.40 9.49
C TRP A 114 -5.74 -3.14 10.97
N PRO A 115 -5.11 -2.13 11.61
CA PRO A 115 -5.54 -1.63 12.90
C PRO A 115 -6.94 -1.04 12.76
N THR A 116 -7.90 -1.62 13.48
CA THR A 116 -9.32 -1.34 13.31
C THR A 116 -10.00 -1.00 14.63
N LYS A 117 -11.12 -0.30 14.52
CA LYS A 117 -12.06 -0.08 15.62
C LYS A 117 -13.44 -0.56 15.20
N HIS A 118 -14.06 -1.33 16.07
CA HIS A 118 -15.40 -1.83 15.89
C HIS A 118 -16.42 -0.78 16.36
N ALA A 119 -17.66 -0.85 15.87
CA ALA A 119 -18.71 0.11 16.20
C ALA A 119 -19.04 0.20 17.71
N ASP A 120 -18.72 -0.85 18.48
CA ASP A 120 -18.85 -0.89 19.95
C ASP A 120 -17.68 -0.22 20.71
N GLY A 121 -16.69 0.28 19.98
CA GLY A 121 -15.50 0.95 20.52
C GLY A 121 -14.31 0.05 20.78
N SER A 122 -14.42 -1.27 20.59
CA SER A 122 -13.30 -2.20 20.73
C SER A 122 -12.27 -2.05 19.59
N GLU A 123 -11.00 -2.23 19.91
CA GLU A 123 -9.91 -2.21 18.93
C GLU A 123 -9.37 -3.62 18.67
N ALA A 124 -9.01 -3.88 17.42
CA ALA A 124 -8.38 -5.13 17.01
C ALA A 124 -7.34 -4.89 15.92
N VAL A 125 -6.43 -5.84 15.74
CA VAL A 125 -5.56 -5.92 14.56
C VAL A 125 -6.08 -7.05 13.69
N VAL A 126 -6.45 -6.73 12.45
CA VAL A 126 -6.89 -7.72 11.48
C VAL A 126 -5.72 -8.08 10.57
N ASP A 127 -5.45 -9.38 10.49
CA ASP A 127 -4.40 -9.95 9.68
C ASP A 127 -4.79 -10.02 8.20
N MET A 128 -3.85 -9.69 7.33
CA MET A 128 -4.03 -9.70 5.88
C MET A 128 -2.92 -10.50 5.23
N CYS A 129 -3.26 -11.43 4.35
CA CYS A 129 -2.25 -12.18 3.61
C CYS A 129 -2.73 -12.64 2.23
N GLY A 130 -1.78 -12.75 1.30
CA GLY A 130 -1.99 -13.29 -0.02
C GLY A 130 -1.02 -14.43 -0.30
N ALA A 131 -1.54 -15.51 -0.88
CA ALA A 131 -0.77 -16.71 -1.17
C ALA A 131 -0.79 -17.07 -2.66
N ASP A 132 0.39 -17.26 -3.24
CA ASP A 132 0.60 -17.76 -4.62
C ASP A 132 2.08 -18.16 -4.81
N ASP A 133 2.36 -19.16 -5.66
CA ASP A 133 3.71 -19.60 -6.04
C ASP A 133 4.23 -18.92 -7.32
N LYS A 134 3.36 -18.24 -8.07
CA LYS A 134 3.72 -17.60 -9.35
C LYS A 134 4.48 -16.32 -9.17
N SER A 135 5.65 -16.18 -9.82
CA SER A 135 6.40 -14.93 -9.86
C SER A 135 5.57 -13.78 -10.43
N ARG A 136 5.59 -12.62 -9.76
CA ARG A 136 4.83 -11.43 -10.12
C ARG A 136 5.74 -10.22 -10.33
N THR A 137 5.33 -9.31 -11.21
CA THR A 137 5.97 -8.01 -11.36
C THR A 137 5.55 -7.07 -10.23
N GLU A 138 6.37 -6.05 -9.98
CA GLU A 138 6.05 -4.99 -9.02
C GLU A 138 4.70 -4.33 -9.33
N GLU A 139 4.47 -3.99 -10.59
CA GLU A 139 3.21 -3.39 -11.05
C GLU A 139 2.00 -4.31 -10.78
N TRP A 140 2.15 -5.63 -11.02
CA TRP A 140 1.09 -6.57 -10.72
C TRP A 140 0.77 -6.60 -9.23
N LEU A 141 1.79 -6.60 -8.36
CA LEU A 141 1.62 -6.60 -6.90
C LEU A 141 0.93 -5.33 -6.42
N LYS A 142 1.35 -4.17 -6.93
CA LYS A 142 0.71 -2.87 -6.62
C LYS A 142 -0.77 -2.88 -7.01
N ASN A 143 -1.07 -3.30 -8.24
CA ASN A 143 -2.44 -3.41 -8.73
C ASN A 143 -3.26 -4.41 -7.92
N PHE A 144 -2.67 -5.54 -7.53
CA PHE A 144 -3.32 -6.52 -6.68
C PHE A 144 -3.69 -5.92 -5.32
N ILE A 145 -2.73 -5.29 -4.62
CA ILE A 145 -2.95 -4.69 -3.29
C ILE A 145 -4.02 -3.60 -3.35
N SER A 146 -3.97 -2.71 -4.35
CA SER A 146 -5.00 -1.67 -4.50
C SER A 146 -6.39 -2.28 -4.71
N ASN A 147 -6.49 -3.34 -5.53
CA ASN A 147 -7.75 -4.04 -5.78
C ASN A 147 -8.28 -4.79 -4.55
N ASP A 148 -7.38 -5.48 -3.85
CA ASP A 148 -7.70 -6.22 -2.65
C ASP A 148 -8.15 -5.28 -1.53
N TRP A 149 -7.43 -4.18 -1.30
CA TRP A 149 -7.80 -3.14 -0.35
C TRP A 149 -9.20 -2.59 -0.65
N ARG A 150 -9.47 -2.21 -1.90
CA ARG A 150 -10.79 -1.71 -2.30
C ARG A 150 -11.92 -2.70 -2.00
N ARG A 151 -11.68 -3.99 -2.24
CA ARG A 151 -12.64 -5.06 -1.92
C ARG A 151 -12.83 -5.20 -0.40
N LEU A 152 -11.73 -5.23 0.35
CA LEU A 152 -11.77 -5.48 1.77
C LEU A 152 -12.33 -4.28 2.55
N LYS A 153 -12.06 -3.04 2.13
CA LYS A 153 -12.69 -1.81 2.64
C LYS A 153 -14.21 -1.94 2.71
N LEU A 154 -14.83 -2.43 1.63
CA LEU A 154 -16.28 -2.69 1.58
C LEU A 154 -16.70 -3.83 2.51
N TYR A 155 -15.90 -4.90 2.57
CA TYR A 155 -16.14 -6.03 3.46
C TYR A 155 -16.14 -5.58 4.92
N TRP A 156 -15.11 -4.89 5.40
CA TRP A 156 -15.02 -4.48 6.80
C TRP A 156 -16.08 -3.44 7.17
N LYS A 157 -16.37 -2.48 6.28
CA LYS A 157 -17.48 -1.53 6.49
C LYS A 157 -18.82 -2.25 6.68
N LYS A 158 -19.08 -3.31 5.90
CA LYS A 158 -20.29 -4.14 6.04
C LYS A 158 -20.33 -4.93 7.36
N HIS A 159 -19.17 -5.24 7.95
CA HIS A 159 -19.05 -5.99 9.19
C HIS A 159 -18.86 -5.10 10.44
N GLY A 160 -19.16 -3.80 10.34
CA GLY A 160 -19.20 -2.90 11.50
C GLY A 160 -17.85 -2.32 11.92
N TYR A 161 -16.83 -2.41 11.07
CA TYR A 161 -15.53 -1.79 11.30
C TYR A 161 -15.46 -0.38 10.71
N GLU A 162 -14.80 0.52 11.43
CA GLU A 162 -14.46 1.84 10.92
C GLU A 162 -13.40 1.73 9.81
N VAL A 163 -13.67 2.38 8.67
CA VAL A 163 -12.75 2.48 7.54
C VAL A 163 -12.77 3.92 7.03
N LEU A 164 -11.61 4.47 6.67
CA LEU A 164 -11.53 5.81 6.07
C LEU A 164 -12.27 5.83 4.74
N ASP A 165 -13.26 6.71 4.61
CA ASP A 165 -13.99 6.92 3.36
C ASP A 165 -13.12 7.63 2.33
#